data_AF-A0A662WBH6-F1
#
_entry.id   AF-A0A662WBH6-F1
#
_cell.length_a   1.000
_cell.length_b   1.000
_cell.length_c   1.000
_cell.angle_alpha   90.00
_cell.angle_beta   90.00
_cell.angle_gamma   90.00
#
_symmetry.space_group_name_H-M   'P 1'
#
loop_
_entity.id
_entity.type
_entity.pdbx_description
1 polymer ?
#
loop_
_entity_poly.entity_id
_entity_poly.type
_entity_poly.pdbx_seq_one_letter_code
_entity_poly.pdbx_strand_id
1 'polypeptide(L)'
;YSLFHSQQAVEKYLKAFLTYHNKPFGKTHNIPLLVNLCKEIDQTFEDLLKLDLSILFPLGVTVRYPTGREITEEEAREAVDMAEKVREFILKKLRL
;
A
#
# COMPACT_ATOMS: atom_id res chain seq x y z
N TYR A 1 6.04 10.67 -10.31
CA TYR A 1 6.90 10.08 -9.26
C TYR A 1 6.16 9.86 -7.94
N SER A 2 5.31 10.79 -7.49
CA SER A 2 4.60 10.68 -6.20
C SER A 2 3.82 9.37 -6.01
N LEU A 3 3.10 8.87 -7.03
CA LEU A 3 2.35 7.60 -6.92
C LEU A 3 3.26 6.40 -6.66
N PHE A 4 4.40 6.32 -7.35
CA PHE A 4 5.38 5.26 -7.15
C PHE A 4 5.94 5.28 -5.71
N HIS A 5 6.25 6.47 -5.21
CA HIS A 5 6.72 6.63 -3.84
C HIS A 5 5.64 6.31 -2.80
N SER A 6 4.39 6.71 -3.03
CA SER A 6 3.25 6.37 -2.17
C SER A 6 3.00 4.86 -2.13
N GLN A 7 3.02 4.19 -3.29
CA GLN A 7 2.90 2.73 -3.37
C GLN A 7 4.02 2.03 -2.59
N GLN A 8 5.27 2.45 -2.79
CA GLN A 8 6.42 1.91 -2.07
C GLN A 8 6.36 2.19 -0.56
N ALA A 9 5.84 3.33 -0.14
CA ALA A 9 5.64 3.66 1.26
C ALA A 9 4.62 2.71 1.91
N VAL A 10 3.45 2.53 1.29
CA VAL A 10 2.42 1.58 1.74
C VAL A 10 2.98 0.16 1.85
N GLU A 11 3.70 -0.30 0.83
CA GLU A 11 4.34 -1.62 0.83
C GLU A 11 5.29 -1.79 2.03
N LYS A 12 6.13 -0.77 2.29
CA LYS A 12 7.10 -0.81 3.40
C LYS A 12 6.42 -0.81 4.76
N TYR A 13 5.36 -0.02 4.96
CA TYR A 13 4.64 -0.03 6.24
C TYR A 13 3.97 -1.38 6.51
N LEU A 14 3.35 -2.01 5.51
CA LEU A 14 2.76 -3.34 5.67
C LEU A 14 3.83 -4.38 6.01
N LYS A 15 4.98 -4.34 5.33
CA LYS A 15 6.12 -5.22 5.65
C LYS A 15 6.69 -4.95 7.03
N ALA A 16 6.72 -3.69 7.48
CA ALA A 16 7.16 -3.34 8.83
C ALA A 16 6.23 -3.95 9.89
N PHE A 17 4.90 -3.89 9.68
CA PHE A 17 3.94 -4.55 10.56
C PHE A 17 4.15 -6.07 10.63
N LEU A 18 4.27 -6.73 9.47
CA LEU A 18 4.55 -8.18 9.42
C LEU A 18 5.87 -8.54 10.11
N THR A 19 6.91 -7.72 9.90
CA THR A 19 8.23 -7.91 10.53
C THR A 19 8.16 -7.75 12.04
N TYR A 20 7.45 -6.72 12.53
CA TYR A 20 7.25 -6.49 13.97
C TYR A 20 6.56 -7.68 14.65
N HIS A 21 5.65 -8.34 13.95
CA HIS A 21 4.96 -9.54 14.44
C HIS A 21 5.65 -10.87 14.08
N ASN A 22 6.89 -10.85 13.57
CA ASN A 22 7.63 -12.03 13.13
C ASN A 22 6.87 -12.93 12.12
N LYS A 23 5.99 -12.33 11.30
CA LYS A 23 5.26 -13.04 10.24
C LYS A 23 6.12 -13.07 8.98
N PRO A 24 6.58 -14.25 8.51
CA PRO A 24 7.36 -14.34 7.28
C PRO A 24 6.49 -13.98 6.06
N PHE A 25 7.09 -13.26 5.12
CA PHE A 25 6.52 -12.96 3.81
C PHE A 25 7.60 -13.15 2.74
N GLY A 26 7.21 -13.64 1.57
CA GLY A 26 8.12 -13.83 0.44
C GLY A 26 8.56 -12.51 -0.21
N LYS A 27 9.47 -12.59 -1.19
CA LYS A 27 9.80 -11.45 -2.06
C LYS A 27 8.59 -11.11 -2.93
N THR A 28 7.74 -10.20 -2.45
CA THR A 28 6.53 -9.74 -3.13
C THR A 28 6.36 -8.23 -3.02
N HIS A 29 5.80 -7.63 -4.07
CA HIS A 29 5.34 -6.24 -4.12
C HIS A 29 3.81 -6.14 -4.18
N ASN A 30 3.12 -7.27 -3.98
CA ASN A 30 1.66 -7.34 -4.05
C ASN A 30 1.05 -6.84 -2.74
N ILE A 31 0.55 -5.59 -2.74
CA ILE A 31 -0.09 -4.98 -1.57
C ILE A 31 -1.29 -5.80 -1.08
N PRO A 32 -2.27 -6.22 -1.91
CA PRO A 32 -3.37 -7.10 -1.47
C PRO A 32 -2.90 -8.35 -0.75
N LEU A 33 -1.84 -9.00 -1.23
CA LEU A 33 -1.24 -10.16 -0.55
C LEU A 33 -0.69 -9.78 0.82
N LEU A 34 0.06 -8.68 0.92
CA LEU A 34 0.60 -8.19 2.18
C LEU A 34 -0.50 -7.81 3.17
N VAL A 35 -1.58 -7.17 2.72
CA VAL A 35 -2.74 -6.83 3.57
C VAL A 35 -3.43 -8.11 4.08
N ASN A 36 -3.61 -9.12 3.23
CA ASN A 36 -4.15 -10.42 3.67
C ASN A 36 -3.28 -11.07 4.75
N LEU A 37 -1.96 -11.05 4.59
CA LEU A 37 -1.03 -11.55 5.62
C LEU A 37 -1.12 -10.75 6.92
N CYS A 38 -1.32 -9.43 6.85
CA CYS A 38 -1.54 -8.59 8.03
C CYS A 38 -2.88 -8.93 8.71
N LYS A 39 -3.92 -9.24 7.92
CA LYS A 39 -5.25 -9.63 8.40
C LYS A 39 -5.23 -10.91 9.23
N GLU A 40 -4.33 -11.84 8.91
CA GLU A 40 -4.12 -13.05 9.71
C GLU A 40 -3.63 -12.75 11.14
N ILE A 41 -3.07 -11.56 11.37
CA ILE A 41 -2.57 -11.10 12.68
C ILE A 41 -3.60 -10.20 13.36
N ASP A 42 -4.18 -9.25 12.60
CA ASP A 42 -5.18 -8.30 13.08
C ASP A 42 -6.28 -8.11 12.02
N GLN A 43 -7.50 -8.55 12.34
CA GLN A 43 -8.64 -8.51 11.43
C GLN A 43 -9.05 -7.09 11.00
N THR A 44 -8.67 -6.05 11.73
CA THR A 44 -8.96 -4.65 11.34
C THR A 44 -8.27 -4.23 10.05
N PHE A 45 -7.27 -4.98 9.57
CA PHE A 45 -6.70 -4.78 8.23
C PHE A 45 -7.70 -5.06 7.10
N GLU A 46 -8.84 -5.68 7.39
CA GLU A 46 -9.96 -5.77 6.45
C GLU A 46 -10.49 -4.40 6.03
N ASP A 47 -10.40 -3.39 6.90
CA ASP A 47 -10.80 -2.03 6.55
C ASP A 47 -9.87 -1.41 5.50
N LEU A 48 -8.60 -1.82 5.44
CA LEU A 48 -7.68 -1.42 4.37
C LEU A 48 -8.03 -2.09 3.03
N LEU A 49 -8.62 -3.29 3.03
CA LEU A 49 -9.11 -3.93 1.79
C LEU A 49 -10.36 -3.24 1.24
N LYS A 50 -11.11 -2.51 2.08
CA LYS A 50 -12.26 -1.70 1.66
C LYS A 50 -11.82 -0.38 1.01
N LEU A 51 -10.59 0.07 1.25
CA LEU A 51 -10.04 1.23 0.57
C LEU A 51 -9.73 0.86 -0.88
N ASP A 52 -10.05 1.77 -1.80
CA ASP A 52 -9.68 1.59 -3.20
C ASP A 52 -8.16 1.82 -3.36
N LEU A 53 -7.39 0.76 -3.13
CA LEU A 53 -5.94 0.78 -3.30
C LEU A 53 -5.54 0.81 -4.78
N SER A 54 -6.49 0.70 -5.72
CA SER A 54 -6.24 0.71 -7.17
C SER A 54 -5.53 1.99 -7.63
N ILE A 55 -5.72 3.09 -6.89
CA ILE A 55 -5.03 4.36 -7.13
C ILE A 55 -3.51 4.30 -6.90
N LEU A 56 -3.04 3.34 -6.09
CA LEU A 56 -1.62 3.03 -5.88
C LEU A 56 -1.08 2.06 -6.95
N PHE A 57 -1.95 1.52 -7.81
CA PHE A 57 -1.65 0.52 -8.83
C PHE A 57 -1.62 0.96 -10.31
N PRO A 58 -1.48 2.24 -10.71
CA PRO A 58 -1.38 2.56 -12.14
C PRO A 58 -0.08 2.08 -12.80
N LEU A 59 0.84 1.48 -12.04
CA LEU A 59 2.20 1.14 -12.49
C LEU A 59 2.46 -0.37 -12.67
N GLY A 60 1.49 -1.23 -12.37
CA GLY A 60 1.66 -2.69 -12.53
C GLY A 60 1.47 -3.21 -13.96
N VAL A 61 0.75 -2.47 -14.81
CA VAL A 61 0.34 -2.94 -16.15
C VAL A 61 0.92 -2.06 -17.28
N THR A 62 1.38 -0.85 -16.97
CA THR A 62 1.73 0.17 -17.98
C THR A 62 3.22 0.24 -18.33
N VAL A 63 4.01 -0.79 -17.99
CA VAL A 63 5.40 -0.92 -18.46
C VAL A 63 5.48 -1.62 -19.82
N ARG A 64 4.35 -2.10 -20.36
CA ARG A 64 4.32 -2.78 -21.67
C ARG A 64 3.64 -2.02 -22.81
N TYR A 65 2.99 -0.88 -22.53
CA TYR A 65 2.48 0.01 -23.58
C TYR A 65 2.59 1.47 -23.13
N PRO A 66 3.16 2.38 -23.94
CA PRO A 66 3.10 3.81 -23.69
C PRO A 66 1.69 4.31 -24.06
N THR A 67 0.66 3.84 -23.37
CA THR A 67 -0.65 4.52 -23.41
C THR A 67 -0.52 5.72 -22.50
N GLY A 68 -0.24 6.88 -23.10
CA GLY A 68 0.00 8.17 -22.44
C GLY A 68 -1.20 8.68 -21.63
N ARG A 69 -1.48 8.04 -20.49
CA ARG A 69 -2.31 8.60 -19.45
C ARG A 69 -1.40 9.42 -18.54
N GLU A 70 -1.51 10.73 -18.66
CA GLU A 70 -0.90 11.64 -17.70
C GLU A 70 -1.59 11.42 -16.34
N ILE A 71 -0.77 11.25 -15.32
CA ILE A 71 -1.23 11.23 -13.94
C ILE A 71 -1.62 12.66 -13.57
N THR A 72 -2.84 12.86 -13.09
CA THR A 72 -3.29 14.19 -12.67
C THR A 72 -2.69 14.57 -11.30
N GLU A 73 -2.62 15.87 -11.01
CA GLU A 73 -2.22 16.33 -9.68
C GLU A 73 -3.16 15.79 -8.58
N GLU A 74 -4.44 15.64 -8.90
CA GLU A 74 -5.45 15.07 -8.01
C GLU A 74 -5.16 13.61 -7.68
N GLU A 75 -4.89 12.76 -8.68
CA GLU A 75 -4.50 11.36 -8.47
C GLU A 75 -3.21 11.25 -7.64
N ALA A 76 -2.27 12.17 -7.85
CA ALA A 76 -1.04 12.22 -7.05
C ALA A 76 -1.29 12.60 -5.59
N ARG A 77 -2.18 13.56 -5.35
CA ARG A 77 -2.56 13.97 -4.00
C ARG A 77 -3.32 12.86 -3.28
N GLU A 78 -4.30 12.24 -3.94
CA GLU A 78 -5.05 11.12 -3.39
C GLU A 78 -4.17 9.93 -3.04
N ALA A 79 -3.16 9.63 -3.87
CA ALA A 79 -2.18 8.60 -3.56
C ALA A 79 -1.31 8.92 -2.32
N VAL A 80 -0.93 10.18 -2.13
CA VAL A 80 -0.22 10.63 -0.92
C VAL A 80 -1.12 10.51 0.30
N ASP A 81 -2.34 11.03 0.25
CA ASP A 81 -3.31 10.95 1.34
C ASP A 81 -3.61 9.50 1.74
N MET A 82 -3.70 8.61 0.75
CA MET A 82 -3.86 7.17 0.99
C MET A 82 -2.64 6.59 1.73
N ALA A 83 -1.43 6.93 1.30
CA ALA A 83 -0.21 6.47 1.98
C ALA A 83 -0.12 7.00 3.42
N GLU A 84 -0.57 8.22 3.67
CA GLU A 84 -0.64 8.78 5.03
C GLU A 84 -1.65 8.05 5.91
N LYS A 85 -2.86 7.75 5.39
CA LYS A 85 -3.86 6.97 6.13
C LYS A 85 -3.34 5.59 6.51
N VAL A 86 -2.66 4.90 5.59
CA VAL A 86 -2.03 3.60 5.86
C VAL A 86 -0.91 3.73 6.90
N ARG A 87 -0.08 4.77 6.80
CA ARG A 87 0.98 5.07 7.79
C ARG A 87 0.37 5.21 9.18
N GLU A 88 -0.61 6.08 9.34
CA GLU A 88 -1.25 6.34 10.64
C GLU A 88 -1.92 5.09 11.21
N PHE A 89 -2.62 4.34 10.36
CA PHE A 89 -3.23 3.08 10.76
C PHE A 89 -2.18 2.12 11.33
N ILE A 90 -1.07 1.92 10.61
CA ILE A 90 -0.03 0.97 11.02
C ILE A 90 0.73 1.46 12.26
N LEU A 91 1.05 2.76 12.36
CA LEU A 91 1.72 3.30 13.55
C LEU A 91 0.88 3.09 14.82
N LYS A 92 -0.44 3.34 14.75
CA LYS A 92 -1.37 3.05 15.84
C LYS A 92 -1.33 1.57 16.26
N LYS A 93 -1.16 0.65 15.31
CA LYS A 93 -1.06 -0.80 15.59
C LYS A 93 0.30 -1.19 16.19
N LEU A 94 1.36 -0.51 15.77
CA LEU A 94 2.71 -0.69 16.33
C LEU A 94 2.87 -0.02 17.70
N ARG A 95 1.87 0.74 18.19
CA ARG A 95 1.94 1.58 19.40
C ARG A 95 3.12 2.57 19.33
N LEU A 96 3.39 3.09 18.13
CA LEU A 96 4.39 4.10 17.83
C LEU A 96 3.73 5.45 17.53
#